data_AF-A0A2W1JLS2-F1
#
_entry.id   AF-A0A2W1JLS2-F1
#
_cell.length_a   1.000
_cell.length_b   1.000
_cell.length_c   1.000
_cell.angle_alpha   90.00
_cell.angle_beta   90.00
_cell.angle_gamma   90.00
#
_symmetry.space_group_name_H-M   'P 1'
#
loop_
_entity.id
_entity.type
_entity.pdbx_description
1 polymer ?
#
loop_
_entity_poly.entity_id
_entity_poly.type
_entity_poly.pdbx_seq_one_letter_code
_entity_poly.pdbx_strand_id
1 'polypeptide(L)'
;MNVGGFANVIVSVFFLLSGYGIFASVRKKVIKDFSIISLVLFFRDRLVRLFPLYWIALAAQMLVNHEPYQVSDFLGIGAEGHYWFISAILQCYLLSPFLAYALDRKKYLTLFGTTLVFIGVYFLPSHYPFLANTLGWLHFVESPYLDIYFLHTYLFFLGMSLQKLELIKNRTQWESKIPKSVHCTIFLLIFILICFSVLLDKVYSFPVFGTLILVIAWTIYALRNGIEIKFFAFLGRISFSVYLFHMTYYFLLAKIGVLKIDLLWSVVAVIIVSPAFVLLCLGLERFGNDVARKLKKVGA
;
A
#
# COMPACT_ATOMS: atom_id res chain seq x y z
N MET A 1 -5.13 -8.42 22.36
CA MET A 1 -5.40 -8.38 20.91
C MET A 1 -4.43 -7.38 20.29
N ASN A 2 -3.53 -7.82 19.40
CA ASN A 2 -2.61 -6.92 18.69
C ASN A 2 -3.39 -6.03 17.72
N VAL A 3 -3.71 -4.80 18.13
CA VAL A 3 -4.37 -3.77 17.31
C VAL A 3 -3.63 -3.52 15.99
N GLY A 4 -2.32 -3.81 15.94
CA GLY A 4 -1.51 -3.77 14.72
C GLY A 4 -2.01 -4.69 13.58
N GLY A 5 -2.71 -5.79 13.89
CA GLY A 5 -3.18 -6.73 12.87
C GLY A 5 -4.25 -6.14 11.93
N PHE A 6 -5.17 -5.32 12.44
CA PHE A 6 -6.26 -4.76 11.63
C PHE A 6 -5.78 -3.64 10.69
N ALA A 7 -4.95 -2.73 11.20
CA ALA A 7 -4.37 -1.66 10.37
C ALA A 7 -3.61 -2.25 9.17
N ASN A 8 -2.88 -3.34 9.38
CA ASN A 8 -2.14 -4.01 8.34
C ASN A 8 -3.03 -4.63 7.23
N VAL A 9 -4.27 -5.05 7.52
CA VAL A 9 -5.18 -5.57 6.47
C VAL A 9 -5.56 -4.47 5.49
N ILE A 10 -5.91 -3.28 5.99
CA ILE A 10 -6.29 -2.16 5.13
C ILE A 10 -5.09 -1.71 4.29
N VAL A 11 -3.91 -1.62 4.92
CA VAL A 11 -2.66 -1.29 4.24
C VAL A 11 -2.33 -2.34 3.16
N SER A 12 -2.52 -3.62 3.44
CA SER A 12 -2.36 -4.73 2.49
C SER A 12 -3.22 -4.56 1.24
N VAL A 13 -4.50 -4.23 1.43
CA VAL A 13 -5.43 -3.96 0.31
C VAL A 13 -5.00 -2.73 -0.48
N PHE A 14 -4.53 -1.68 0.21
CA PHE A 14 -4.01 -0.49 -0.43
C PHE A 14 -2.80 -0.82 -1.34
N PHE A 15 -1.84 -1.63 -0.89
CA PHE A 15 -0.68 -2.00 -1.72
C PHE A 15 -1.09 -2.82 -2.94
N LEU A 16 -1.99 -3.79 -2.77
CA LEU A 16 -2.51 -4.59 -3.88
C LEU A 16 -3.17 -3.70 -4.95
N LEU A 17 -4.08 -2.82 -4.54
CA LEU A 17 -4.77 -1.89 -5.44
C LEU A 17 -3.81 -0.87 -6.08
N SER A 18 -2.84 -0.39 -5.31
CA SER A 18 -1.80 0.52 -5.80
C SER A 18 -0.96 -0.16 -6.88
N GLY A 19 -0.54 -1.41 -6.68
CA GLY A 19 0.17 -2.19 -7.68
C GLY A 19 -0.62 -2.36 -8.98
N TYR A 20 -1.91 -2.69 -8.86
CA TYR A 20 -2.82 -2.80 -10.00
C TYR A 20 -2.88 -1.51 -10.83
N GLY A 21 -3.09 -0.36 -10.17
CA GLY A 21 -3.15 0.94 -10.84
C GLY A 21 -1.79 1.41 -11.40
N ILE A 22 -0.71 1.14 -10.67
CA ILE A 22 0.65 1.51 -11.09
C ILE A 22 1.06 0.75 -12.34
N PHE A 23 0.79 -0.56 -12.43
CA PHE A 23 1.09 -1.33 -13.63
C PHE A 23 0.44 -0.72 -14.88
N ALA A 24 -0.85 -0.35 -14.80
CA ALA A 24 -1.55 0.30 -15.91
C ALA A 24 -0.88 1.63 -16.32
N SER A 25 -0.48 2.43 -15.34
CA SER A 25 0.18 3.71 -15.59
C SER A 25 1.59 3.56 -16.16
N VAL A 26 2.39 2.62 -15.66
CA VAL A 26 3.75 2.34 -16.13
C VAL A 26 3.70 1.79 -17.55
N ARG A 27 2.79 0.85 -17.82
CA ARG A 27 2.62 0.28 -19.16
C ARG A 27 2.27 1.36 -20.20
N LYS A 28 1.36 2.27 -19.86
CA LYS A 28 0.94 3.36 -20.75
C LYS A 28 2.02 4.41 -20.99
N LYS A 29 2.77 4.80 -19.95
CA LYS A 29 3.70 5.95 -20.01
C LYS A 29 5.15 5.56 -20.28
N VAL A 30 5.61 4.41 -19.77
CA VAL A 30 7.03 4.03 -19.75
C VAL A 30 7.32 2.87 -20.69
N ILE A 31 6.48 1.82 -20.70
CA ILE A 31 6.79 0.62 -21.50
C ILE A 31 6.50 0.83 -22.98
N LYS A 32 5.40 1.51 -23.33
CA LYS A 32 5.01 1.72 -24.73
C LYS A 32 6.06 2.52 -25.50
N ASP A 33 6.55 3.60 -24.91
CA ASP A 33 7.53 4.53 -25.51
C ASP A 33 8.64 4.77 -24.49
N PHE A 34 9.57 3.81 -24.37
CA PHE A 34 10.64 3.87 -23.37
C PHE A 34 11.55 5.08 -23.62
N SER A 35 11.44 6.06 -22.71
CA SER A 35 12.25 7.26 -22.69
C SER A 35 12.60 7.60 -21.24
N ILE A 36 13.82 8.07 -21.02
CA ILE A 36 14.28 8.56 -19.70
C ILE A 36 13.35 9.68 -19.22
N ILE A 37 12.90 10.54 -20.13
CA ILE A 37 11.96 11.62 -19.81
C ILE A 37 10.65 11.05 -19.29
N SER A 38 10.09 10.03 -19.95
CA SER A 38 8.87 9.35 -19.49
C SER A 38 9.02 8.72 -18.11
N LEU A 39 10.20 8.17 -17.80
CA LEU A 39 10.52 7.60 -16.50
C LEU A 39 10.62 8.68 -15.41
N VAL A 40 11.31 9.80 -15.68
CA VAL A 40 11.41 10.94 -14.76
C VAL A 40 10.02 11.55 -14.50
N LEU A 41 9.23 11.74 -15.55
CA LEU A 41 7.85 12.23 -15.43
C LEU A 41 6.96 11.27 -14.62
N PHE A 42 7.16 9.96 -14.78
CA PHE A 42 6.47 8.96 -13.97
C PHE A 42 6.78 9.11 -12.48
N PHE A 43 8.06 9.22 -12.10
CA PHE A 43 8.45 9.41 -10.70
C PHE A 43 7.97 10.75 -10.15
N ARG A 44 8.20 11.83 -10.88
CA ARG A 44 7.72 13.18 -10.53
C ARG A 44 6.23 13.19 -10.22
N ASP A 45 5.43 12.57 -11.09
CA ASP A 45 3.96 12.50 -10.94
C ASP A 45 3.51 11.82 -9.62
N ARG A 46 4.32 10.92 -9.07
CA ARG A 46 4.06 10.23 -7.81
C ARG A 46 4.55 11.04 -6.63
N LEU A 47 5.80 11.52 -6.69
CA LEU A 47 6.39 12.30 -5.61
C LEU A 47 5.59 13.56 -5.31
N VAL A 48 5.18 14.28 -6.35
CA VAL A 48 4.36 15.50 -6.24
C VAL A 48 2.97 15.25 -5.63
N ARG A 49 2.45 14.02 -5.70
CA ARG A 49 1.19 13.64 -5.04
C ARG A 49 1.40 13.21 -3.59
N LEU A 50 2.49 12.51 -3.32
CA LEU A 50 2.78 11.90 -2.02
C LEU A 50 3.34 12.91 -1.01
N PHE A 51 4.40 13.63 -1.41
CA PHE A 51 5.22 14.42 -0.49
C PHE A 51 4.52 15.62 0.15
N PRO A 52 3.70 16.42 -0.56
CA PRO A 52 3.07 17.58 0.07
C PRO A 52 2.21 17.20 1.29
N LEU A 53 1.41 16.14 1.16
CA LEU A 53 0.60 15.63 2.26
C LEU A 53 1.45 15.00 3.36
N TYR A 54 2.47 14.23 2.97
CA TYR A 54 3.39 13.62 3.91
C TYR A 54 4.16 14.66 4.75
N TRP A 55 4.66 15.73 4.15
CA TRP A 55 5.34 16.81 4.86
C TRP A 55 4.40 17.55 5.82
N ILE A 56 3.15 17.78 5.43
CA ILE A 56 2.15 18.35 6.34
C ILE A 56 1.89 17.40 7.52
N ALA A 57 1.84 16.08 7.27
CA ALA A 57 1.65 15.09 8.32
C ALA A 57 2.83 15.07 9.30
N LEU A 58 4.07 15.03 8.80
CA LEU A 58 5.27 15.13 9.64
C LEU A 58 5.27 16.41 10.46
N ALA A 59 5.02 17.57 9.83
CA ALA A 59 4.97 18.85 10.54
C ALA A 59 3.88 18.87 11.61
N ALA A 60 2.69 18.34 11.31
CA ALA A 60 1.60 18.22 12.28
C ALA A 60 2.00 17.31 13.45
N GLN A 61 2.66 16.19 13.19
CA GLN A 61 3.12 15.31 14.25
C GLN A 61 4.25 15.92 15.08
N MET A 62 5.19 16.67 14.48
CA MET A 62 6.22 17.42 15.23
C MET A 62 5.57 18.42 16.18
N LEU A 63 4.54 19.15 15.71
CA LEU A 63 3.80 20.10 16.54
C LEU A 63 3.05 19.41 17.68
N VAL A 64 2.48 18.23 17.43
CA VAL A 64 1.73 17.49 18.43
C VAL A 64 2.67 16.82 19.43
N ASN A 65 3.74 16.16 19.01
CA ASN A 65 4.59 15.36 19.91
C ASN A 65 5.75 16.15 20.52
N HIS A 66 6.10 17.32 19.96
CA HIS A 66 7.29 18.10 20.31
C HIS A 66 8.62 17.36 20.08
N GLU A 67 8.62 16.35 19.20
CA GLU A 67 9.80 15.60 18.82
C GLU A 67 10.28 16.07 17.43
N PRO A 68 11.58 16.36 17.26
CA PRO A 68 12.11 16.75 15.98
C PRO A 68 12.28 15.53 15.05
N TYR A 69 11.90 15.67 13.79
CA TYR A 69 12.24 14.71 12.73
C TYR A 69 13.57 15.07 12.07
N GLN A 70 14.30 14.06 11.62
CA GLN A 70 15.52 14.22 10.83
C GLN A 70 15.18 14.59 9.38
N VAL A 71 16.16 15.16 8.66
CA VAL A 71 15.99 15.51 7.24
C VAL A 71 15.66 14.27 6.38
N SER A 72 16.19 13.10 6.76
CA SER A 72 15.89 11.82 6.11
C SER A 72 14.41 11.44 6.18
N ASP A 73 13.73 11.76 7.28
CA ASP A 73 12.29 11.50 7.44
C ASP A 73 11.49 12.27 6.41
N PHE A 74 11.83 13.55 6.16
CA PHE A 74 11.18 14.37 5.13
C PHE A 74 11.40 13.84 3.71
N LEU A 75 12.46 13.06 3.48
CA LEU A 75 12.71 12.37 2.22
C LEU A 75 12.00 11.02 2.13
N GLY A 76 11.32 10.58 3.20
CA GLY A 76 10.71 9.26 3.29
C GLY A 76 11.74 8.14 3.38
N ILE A 77 12.94 8.43 3.87
CA ILE A 77 14.04 7.47 4.06
C ILE A 77 14.16 7.21 5.56
N GLY A 78 13.95 5.97 5.99
CA GLY A 78 14.04 5.63 7.41
C GLY A 78 12.90 6.19 8.27
N ALA A 79 11.77 6.55 7.66
CA ALA A 79 10.64 7.14 8.37
C ALA A 79 10.16 6.21 9.52
N GLU A 80 10.30 6.69 10.75
CA GLU A 80 10.00 5.92 11.95
C GLU A 80 8.49 5.79 12.25
N GLY A 81 8.16 4.80 13.10
CA GLY A 81 6.79 4.55 13.53
C GLY A 81 5.86 4.24 12.36
N HIS A 82 4.63 4.74 12.40
CA HIS A 82 3.61 4.44 11.37
C HIS A 82 3.92 4.99 9.97
N TYR A 83 4.97 5.80 9.79
CA TYR A 83 5.37 6.32 8.48
C TYR A 83 6.26 5.35 7.68
N TRP A 84 6.63 4.18 8.23
CA TRP A 84 7.38 3.12 7.53
C TRP A 84 6.78 2.77 6.14
N PHE A 85 5.46 2.90 6.03
CA PHE A 85 4.68 2.70 4.81
C PHE A 85 5.12 3.60 3.63
N ILE A 86 5.58 4.83 3.92
CA ILE A 86 6.06 5.76 2.89
C ILE A 86 7.33 5.21 2.24
N SER A 87 8.29 4.76 3.04
CA SER A 87 9.50 4.08 2.56
C SER A 87 9.13 2.88 1.67
N ALA A 88 8.18 2.05 2.11
CA ALA A 88 7.69 0.89 1.36
C ALA A 88 7.05 1.26 0.01
N ILE A 89 6.20 2.29 -0.02
CA ILE A 89 5.62 2.79 -1.27
C ILE A 89 6.69 3.30 -2.22
N LEU A 90 7.65 4.09 -1.73
CA LEU A 90 8.69 4.68 -2.56
C LEU A 90 9.54 3.58 -3.22
N GLN A 91 9.87 2.54 -2.46
CA GLN A 91 10.59 1.36 -2.96
C GLN A 91 9.75 0.56 -3.97
N CYS A 92 8.44 0.39 -3.73
CA CYS A 92 7.53 -0.18 -4.71
C CYS A 92 7.49 0.62 -6.01
N TYR A 93 7.46 1.95 -5.93
CA TYR A 93 7.48 2.83 -7.10
C TYR A 93 8.80 2.73 -7.85
N LEU A 94 9.93 2.67 -7.15
CA LEU A 94 11.27 2.51 -7.73
C LEU A 94 11.38 1.19 -8.51
N LEU A 95 10.87 0.10 -7.95
CA LEU A 95 10.91 -1.22 -8.58
C LEU A 95 9.87 -1.40 -9.70
N SER A 96 8.80 -0.61 -9.68
CA SER A 96 7.65 -0.79 -10.59
C SER A 96 7.98 -0.78 -12.10
N PRO A 97 8.88 0.06 -12.65
CA PRO A 97 9.21 0.03 -14.07
C PRO A 97 9.87 -1.29 -14.49
N PHE A 98 10.80 -1.79 -13.67
CA PHE A 98 11.51 -3.04 -13.93
C PHE A 98 10.59 -4.25 -13.82
N LEU A 99 9.78 -4.32 -12.76
CA LEU A 99 8.79 -5.38 -12.57
C LEU A 99 7.75 -5.37 -13.68
N ALA A 100 7.27 -4.19 -14.08
CA ALA A 100 6.31 -4.08 -15.16
C ALA A 100 6.90 -4.51 -16.50
N TYR A 101 8.15 -4.11 -16.81
CA TYR A 101 8.85 -4.54 -18.01
C TYR A 101 9.06 -6.05 -18.06
N ALA A 102 9.52 -6.65 -16.95
CA ALA A 102 9.69 -8.09 -16.83
C ALA A 102 8.35 -8.84 -17.01
N LEU A 103 7.29 -8.38 -16.34
CA LEU A 103 5.93 -8.92 -16.47
C LEU A 103 5.42 -8.80 -17.92
N ASP A 104 5.72 -7.71 -18.62
CA ASP A 104 5.29 -7.53 -20.01
C ASP A 104 5.95 -8.52 -20.97
N ARG A 105 7.21 -8.91 -20.70
CA ARG A 105 7.98 -9.86 -21.51
C ARG A 105 7.74 -11.32 -21.16
N LYS A 106 7.79 -11.67 -19.86
CA LYS A 106 7.79 -13.07 -19.38
C LYS A 106 6.90 -13.25 -18.15
N LYS A 107 5.62 -12.87 -18.25
CA LYS A 107 4.64 -12.83 -17.13
C LYS A 107 4.71 -14.00 -16.12
N TYR A 108 4.73 -15.26 -16.59
CA TYR A 108 4.75 -16.42 -15.68
C TYR A 108 6.11 -16.64 -15.01
N LEU A 109 7.20 -16.46 -15.76
CA LEU A 109 8.55 -16.56 -15.21
C LEU A 109 8.82 -15.45 -14.20
N THR A 110 8.38 -14.23 -14.49
CA THR A 110 8.49 -13.09 -13.57
C THR A 110 7.64 -13.33 -12.33
N LEU A 111 6.38 -13.75 -12.48
CA LEU A 111 5.53 -14.11 -11.33
C LEU A 111 6.22 -15.16 -10.45
N PHE A 112 6.59 -16.30 -11.03
CA PHE A 112 7.21 -17.40 -10.28
C PHE A 112 8.55 -17.00 -9.66
N GLY A 113 9.44 -16.38 -10.45
CA GLY A 113 10.76 -15.96 -10.00
C GLY A 113 10.70 -14.92 -8.89
N THR A 114 9.85 -13.89 -9.04
CA THR A 114 9.67 -12.87 -8.00
C THR A 114 9.04 -13.48 -6.74
N THR A 115 8.03 -14.36 -6.86
CA THR A 115 7.47 -15.09 -5.72
C THR A 115 8.53 -15.91 -4.99
N LEU A 116 9.40 -16.64 -5.72
CA LEU A 116 10.51 -17.38 -5.11
C LEU A 116 11.50 -16.46 -4.38
N VAL A 117 11.83 -15.30 -4.98
CA VAL A 117 12.69 -14.30 -4.33
C VAL A 117 12.05 -13.79 -3.03
N PHE A 118 10.76 -13.45 -3.03
CA PHE A 118 10.07 -13.02 -1.82
C PHE A 118 10.01 -14.11 -0.74
N ILE A 119 9.75 -15.36 -1.14
CA ILE A 119 9.84 -16.52 -0.24
C ILE A 119 11.24 -16.60 0.36
N GLY A 120 12.28 -16.58 -0.47
CA GLY A 120 13.67 -16.61 0.00
C GLY A 120 13.98 -15.48 0.98
N VAL A 121 13.64 -14.24 0.62
CA VAL A 121 13.87 -13.04 1.45
C VAL A 121 13.08 -13.09 2.76
N TYR A 122 11.92 -13.73 2.82
CA TYR A 122 11.16 -13.91 4.05
C TYR A 122 11.79 -14.96 4.98
N PHE A 123 12.26 -16.10 4.44
CA PHE A 123 12.81 -17.19 5.26
C PHE A 123 14.27 -17.01 5.66
N LEU A 124 15.11 -16.52 4.75
CA LEU A 124 16.55 -16.43 4.96
C LEU A 124 16.93 -15.61 6.20
N PRO A 125 16.32 -14.44 6.50
CA PRO A 125 16.64 -13.65 7.68
C PRO A 125 16.40 -14.40 9.00
N SER A 126 15.37 -15.25 9.06
CA SER A 126 15.05 -16.03 10.26
C SER A 126 16.10 -17.10 10.59
N HIS A 127 16.83 -17.57 9.56
CA HIS A 127 17.92 -18.54 9.69
C HIS A 127 19.31 -17.88 9.73
N TYR A 128 19.44 -16.67 9.19
CA TYR A 128 20.71 -15.96 9.03
C TYR A 128 20.57 -14.50 9.49
N PRO A 129 20.82 -14.19 10.78
CA PRO A 129 20.61 -12.85 11.34
C PRO A 129 21.40 -11.73 10.64
N PHE A 130 22.57 -12.03 10.07
CA PHE A 130 23.36 -11.06 9.30
C PHE A 130 22.61 -10.58 8.04
N LEU A 131 21.80 -11.44 7.42
CA LEU A 131 20.95 -11.07 6.27
C LEU A 131 19.83 -10.14 6.71
N ALA A 132 19.23 -10.39 7.88
CA ALA A 132 18.22 -9.50 8.46
C ALA A 132 18.77 -8.07 8.64
N ASN A 133 19.96 -7.94 9.22
CA ASN A 133 20.61 -6.64 9.43
C ASN A 133 20.97 -5.96 8.10
N THR A 134 21.52 -6.72 7.15
CA THR A 134 21.88 -6.19 5.83
C THR A 134 20.65 -5.69 5.07
N LEU A 135 19.56 -6.47 5.09
CA LEU A 135 18.31 -6.11 4.42
C LEU A 135 17.61 -4.93 5.12
N GLY A 136 17.60 -4.91 6.46
CA GLY A 136 17.06 -3.78 7.22
C GLY A 136 17.80 -2.48 6.92
N TRP A 137 19.13 -2.53 6.85
CA TRP A 137 19.97 -1.41 6.45
C TRP A 137 19.70 -0.96 5.00
N LEU A 138 19.65 -1.90 4.05
CA LEU A 138 19.42 -1.60 2.63
C LEU A 138 18.04 -0.98 2.37
N HIS A 139 17.03 -1.43 3.10
CA HIS A 139 15.66 -0.94 2.95
C HIS A 139 15.32 0.23 3.86
N PHE A 140 16.22 0.64 4.75
CA PHE A 140 15.98 1.66 5.78
C PHE A 140 14.75 1.31 6.64
N VAL A 141 14.63 0.04 7.02
CA VAL A 141 13.52 -0.50 7.81
C VAL A 141 14.10 -1.24 9.00
N GLU A 142 13.59 -0.94 10.20
CA GLU A 142 13.99 -1.67 11.39
C GLU A 142 13.60 -3.15 11.27
N SER A 143 14.45 -4.03 11.82
CA SER A 143 14.27 -5.48 11.76
C SER A 143 12.85 -6.01 12.08
N PRO A 144 12.08 -5.49 13.07
CA PRO A 144 10.75 -6.03 13.36
C PRO A 144 9.70 -5.72 12.28
N TYR A 145 9.91 -4.70 11.45
CA TYR A 145 8.96 -4.31 10.39
C TYR A 145 9.32 -4.91 9.04
N LEU A 146 10.46 -5.61 8.94
CA LEU A 146 10.99 -6.15 7.70
C LEU A 146 10.01 -7.16 7.04
N ASP A 147 9.42 -8.05 7.84
CA ASP A 147 8.43 -9.03 7.36
C ASP A 147 7.18 -8.35 6.81
N ILE A 148 6.68 -7.36 7.54
CA ILE A 148 5.50 -6.57 7.16
C ILE A 148 5.81 -5.79 5.88
N TYR A 149 6.96 -5.15 5.81
CA TYR A 149 7.44 -4.41 4.65
C TYR A 149 7.50 -5.28 3.39
N PHE A 150 8.10 -6.48 3.48
CA PHE A 150 8.22 -7.39 2.35
C PHE A 150 6.87 -7.97 1.92
N LEU A 151 5.99 -8.29 2.88
CA LEU A 151 4.62 -8.73 2.57
C LEU A 151 3.87 -7.67 1.75
N HIS A 152 3.92 -6.41 2.15
CA HIS A 152 3.25 -5.32 1.45
C HIS A 152 3.85 -5.06 0.07
N THR A 153 5.17 -5.12 -0.05
CA THR A 153 5.88 -5.02 -1.33
C THR A 153 5.49 -6.18 -2.27
N TYR A 154 5.33 -7.39 -1.73
CA TYR A 154 4.86 -8.53 -2.50
C TYR A 154 3.40 -8.39 -2.94
N LEU A 155 2.52 -7.93 -2.04
CA LEU A 155 1.12 -7.63 -2.37
C LEU A 155 1.02 -6.59 -3.49
N PHE A 156 1.87 -5.57 -3.48
CA PHE A 156 1.97 -4.62 -4.57
C PHE A 156 2.32 -5.31 -5.91
N PHE A 157 3.33 -6.17 -5.90
CA PHE A 157 3.70 -6.95 -7.09
C PHE A 157 2.58 -7.88 -7.58
N LEU A 158 1.85 -8.53 -6.66
CA LEU A 158 0.67 -9.32 -7.00
C LEU A 158 -0.38 -8.45 -7.67
N GLY A 159 -0.60 -7.22 -7.18
CA GLY A 159 -1.49 -6.23 -7.79
C GLY A 159 -1.13 -5.93 -9.24
N MET A 160 0.16 -5.70 -9.50
CA MET A 160 0.68 -5.51 -10.87
C MET A 160 0.43 -6.73 -11.75
N SER A 161 0.66 -7.93 -11.20
CA SER A 161 0.47 -9.20 -11.89
C SER A 161 -1.01 -9.46 -12.23
N LEU A 162 -1.93 -9.15 -11.32
CA LEU A 162 -3.38 -9.24 -11.56
C LEU A 162 -3.80 -8.39 -12.76
N GLN A 163 -3.24 -7.17 -12.88
CA GLN A 163 -3.51 -6.30 -14.01
C GLN A 163 -2.94 -6.86 -15.32
N LYS A 164 -1.70 -7.36 -15.31
CA LYS A 164 -1.08 -7.97 -16.50
C LYS A 164 -1.79 -9.23 -16.98
N LEU A 165 -2.28 -10.05 -16.05
CA LEU A 165 -2.99 -11.28 -16.37
C LEU A 165 -4.40 -11.03 -16.91
N GLU A 166 -4.83 -9.76 -17.01
CA GLU A 166 -6.13 -9.35 -17.53
C GLU A 166 -7.30 -10.07 -16.84
N LEU A 167 -7.13 -10.45 -15.58
CA LEU A 167 -8.18 -11.12 -14.79
C LEU A 167 -9.39 -10.20 -14.54
N ILE A 168 -9.23 -8.91 -14.86
CA ILE A 168 -10.17 -7.81 -14.66
C ILE A 168 -10.43 -7.15 -16.04
N LYS A 169 -10.87 -7.93 -17.04
CA LYS A 169 -11.33 -7.41 -18.34
C LYS A 169 -12.86 -7.32 -18.39
N ASN A 170 -13.35 -6.28 -19.06
CA ASN A 170 -14.75 -5.83 -19.07
C ASN A 170 -15.77 -6.83 -19.67
N ARG A 171 -17.00 -6.68 -19.16
CA ARG A 171 -18.24 -7.47 -19.28
C ARG A 171 -18.75 -7.81 -20.69
N THR A 172 -18.22 -7.22 -21.76
CA THR A 172 -18.85 -7.25 -23.10
C THR A 172 -18.46 -8.43 -23.99
N GLN A 173 -17.50 -9.28 -23.58
CA GLN A 173 -17.03 -10.43 -24.38
C GLN A 173 -17.34 -11.80 -23.76
N TRP A 174 -18.17 -11.84 -22.72
CA TRP A 174 -18.20 -12.93 -21.75
C TRP A 174 -19.36 -13.93 -21.86
N GLU A 175 -19.91 -14.12 -23.07
CA GLU A 175 -20.78 -15.27 -23.36
C GLU A 175 -20.02 -16.58 -23.64
N SER A 176 -18.69 -16.59 -23.64
CA SER A 176 -17.94 -17.85 -23.80
C SER A 176 -16.94 -18.08 -22.68
N LYS A 177 -17.21 -19.16 -21.93
CA LYS A 177 -16.29 -19.99 -21.12
C LYS A 177 -15.18 -19.22 -20.40
N ILE A 178 -15.35 -19.07 -19.09
CA ILE A 178 -14.28 -18.68 -18.16
C ILE A 178 -13.00 -19.47 -18.51
N PRO A 179 -11.91 -18.83 -18.97
CA PRO A 179 -10.73 -19.56 -19.36
C PRO A 179 -10.14 -20.27 -18.13
N LYS A 180 -9.73 -21.53 -18.31
CA LYS A 180 -9.14 -22.38 -17.24
C LYS A 180 -7.96 -21.71 -16.52
N SER A 181 -7.29 -20.76 -17.18
CA SER A 181 -6.20 -19.94 -16.59
C SER A 181 -6.66 -19.06 -15.42
N VAL A 182 -7.91 -18.58 -15.40
CA VAL A 182 -8.46 -17.77 -14.30
C VAL A 182 -8.64 -18.62 -13.05
N HIS A 183 -9.13 -19.86 -13.21
CA HIS A 183 -9.22 -20.81 -12.11
C HIS A 183 -7.84 -21.18 -11.58
N CYS A 184 -6.87 -21.42 -12.47
CA CYS A 184 -5.50 -21.70 -12.07
C CYS A 184 -4.85 -20.51 -11.34
N THR A 185 -5.15 -19.27 -11.74
CA THR A 185 -4.59 -18.08 -11.07
C THR A 185 -5.24 -17.79 -9.73
N ILE A 186 -6.56 -17.94 -9.62
CA ILE A 186 -7.27 -17.85 -8.33
C ILE A 186 -6.82 -18.98 -7.41
N PHE A 187 -6.67 -20.20 -7.91
CA PHE A 187 -6.15 -21.34 -7.17
C PHE A 187 -4.70 -21.10 -6.74
N LEU A 188 -3.83 -20.59 -7.61
CA LEU A 188 -2.45 -20.24 -7.27
C LEU A 188 -2.40 -19.11 -6.23
N LEU A 189 -3.28 -18.11 -6.34
CA LEU A 189 -3.38 -17.02 -5.36
C LEU A 189 -3.83 -17.57 -4.00
N ILE A 190 -4.87 -18.40 -3.97
CA ILE A 190 -5.36 -19.07 -2.76
C ILE A 190 -4.29 -20.01 -2.20
N PHE A 191 -3.57 -20.76 -3.03
CA PHE A 191 -2.49 -21.65 -2.62
C PHE A 191 -1.29 -20.89 -2.05
N ILE A 192 -0.85 -19.82 -2.72
CA ILE A 192 0.19 -18.91 -2.20
C ILE A 192 -0.27 -18.31 -0.88
N LEU A 193 -1.53 -17.90 -0.77
CA LEU A 193 -2.08 -17.38 0.47
C LEU A 193 -2.13 -18.45 1.57
N ILE A 194 -2.57 -19.67 1.28
CA ILE A 194 -2.56 -20.79 2.23
C ILE A 194 -1.13 -21.12 2.68
N CYS A 195 -0.17 -21.22 1.75
CA CYS A 195 1.25 -21.36 2.09
C CYS A 195 1.72 -20.20 2.97
N PHE A 196 1.41 -18.95 2.62
CA PHE A 196 1.73 -17.79 3.47
C PHE A 196 1.07 -17.86 4.85
N SER A 197 -0.16 -18.35 4.98
CA SER A 197 -0.84 -18.48 6.29
C SER A 197 -0.20 -19.50 7.21
N VAL A 198 0.23 -20.64 6.66
CA VAL A 198 0.99 -21.67 7.39
C VAL A 198 2.36 -21.15 7.80
N LEU A 199 2.90 -20.17 7.07
CA LEU A 199 4.22 -19.55 7.31
C LEU A 199 4.19 -18.28 8.17
N LEU A 200 3.02 -17.65 8.30
CA LEU A 200 2.77 -16.42 9.04
C LEU A 200 2.12 -16.66 10.41
N ASP A 201 2.13 -17.90 10.93
CA ASP A 201 1.57 -18.24 12.24
C ASP A 201 2.18 -17.38 13.39
N LYS A 202 3.31 -16.70 13.12
CA LYS A 202 3.95 -15.70 13.99
C LYS A 202 3.43 -14.26 13.87
N VAL A 203 2.80 -13.87 12.75
CA VAL A 203 2.52 -12.45 12.40
C VAL A 203 1.02 -12.13 12.33
N TYR A 204 0.19 -13.05 11.85
CA TYR A 204 -1.26 -12.85 11.76
C TYR A 204 -2.01 -14.04 12.34
N SER A 205 -3.01 -13.75 13.18
CA SER A 205 -3.96 -14.79 13.56
C SER A 205 -4.76 -15.24 12.33
N PHE A 206 -5.08 -16.53 12.26
CA PHE A 206 -5.88 -17.14 11.19
C PHE A 206 -7.11 -16.29 10.77
N PRO A 207 -7.89 -15.67 11.69
CA PRO A 207 -9.01 -14.79 11.32
C PRO A 207 -8.60 -13.54 10.51
N VAL A 208 -7.46 -12.93 10.84
CA VAL A 208 -6.97 -11.75 10.13
C VAL A 208 -6.55 -12.15 8.71
N PHE A 209 -5.91 -13.30 8.58
CA PHE A 209 -5.52 -13.84 7.28
C PHE A 209 -6.73 -14.21 6.41
N GLY A 210 -7.72 -14.91 6.98
CA GLY A 210 -8.97 -15.22 6.29
C GLY A 210 -9.70 -13.95 5.83
N THR A 211 -9.72 -12.91 6.67
CA THR A 211 -10.28 -11.60 6.31
C THR A 211 -9.53 -10.99 5.14
N LEU A 212 -8.19 -11.03 5.14
CA LEU A 212 -7.38 -10.53 4.03
C LEU A 212 -7.71 -11.27 2.72
N ILE A 213 -7.78 -12.60 2.73
CA ILE A 213 -8.15 -13.39 1.54
C ILE A 213 -9.53 -12.96 1.03
N LEU A 214 -10.53 -12.85 1.91
CA LEU A 214 -11.89 -12.47 1.55
C LEU A 214 -11.94 -11.07 0.96
N VAL A 215 -11.20 -10.10 1.53
CA VAL A 215 -11.16 -8.73 1.02
C VAL A 215 -10.44 -8.68 -0.33
N ILE A 216 -9.35 -9.44 -0.51
CA ILE A 216 -8.66 -9.55 -1.81
C ILE A 216 -9.57 -10.18 -2.86
N ALA A 217 -10.24 -11.28 -2.53
CA ALA A 217 -11.17 -11.97 -3.42
C ALA A 217 -12.35 -11.05 -3.80
N TRP A 218 -12.92 -10.35 -2.82
CA TRP A 218 -13.95 -9.34 -3.04
C TRP A 218 -13.45 -8.20 -3.93
N THR A 219 -12.22 -7.71 -3.70
CA THR A 219 -11.62 -6.64 -4.51
C THR A 219 -11.48 -7.07 -5.97
N ILE A 220 -10.98 -8.28 -6.21
CA ILE A 220 -10.87 -8.85 -7.56
C ILE A 220 -12.26 -8.99 -8.20
N TYR A 221 -13.23 -9.53 -7.45
CA TYR A 221 -14.60 -9.68 -7.92
C TYR A 221 -15.25 -8.33 -8.27
N ALA A 222 -15.12 -7.33 -7.39
CA ALA A 222 -15.69 -6.00 -7.57
C ALA A 222 -15.08 -5.28 -8.78
N LEU A 223 -13.74 -5.29 -8.90
CA LEU A 223 -13.04 -4.73 -10.06
C LEU A 223 -13.49 -5.41 -11.36
N ARG A 224 -13.60 -6.74 -11.36
CA ARG A 224 -13.96 -7.51 -12.55
C ARG A 224 -15.39 -7.27 -13.01
N ASN A 225 -16.32 -7.12 -12.08
CA ASN A 225 -17.73 -6.88 -12.38
C ASN A 225 -18.08 -5.39 -12.49
N GLY A 226 -17.10 -4.49 -12.37
CA GLY A 226 -17.33 -3.05 -12.38
C GLY A 226 -18.25 -2.59 -11.23
N ILE A 227 -18.20 -3.26 -10.09
CA ILE A 227 -19.01 -2.93 -8.93
C ILE A 227 -18.40 -1.71 -8.25
N GLU A 228 -19.05 -0.56 -8.43
CA GLU A 228 -18.70 0.66 -7.72
C GLU A 228 -19.59 0.83 -6.49
N ILE A 229 -18.99 0.70 -5.30
CA ILE A 229 -19.64 1.11 -4.05
C ILE A 229 -19.15 2.52 -3.73
N LYS A 230 -20.05 3.51 -3.87
CA LYS A 230 -19.75 4.94 -3.68
C LYS A 230 -19.05 5.24 -2.35
N PHE A 231 -19.43 4.54 -1.28
CA PHE A 231 -18.80 4.70 0.05
C PHE A 231 -17.32 4.28 0.04
N PHE A 232 -16.99 3.11 -0.51
CA PHE A 232 -15.60 2.68 -0.63
C PHE A 232 -14.81 3.53 -1.62
N ALA A 233 -15.45 4.01 -2.69
CA ALA A 233 -14.83 4.97 -3.61
C ALA A 233 -14.51 6.29 -2.91
N PHE A 234 -15.39 6.76 -2.01
CA PHE A 234 -15.12 7.92 -1.16
C PHE A 234 -13.95 7.66 -0.20
N LEU A 235 -13.98 6.54 0.54
CA LEU A 235 -12.89 6.18 1.45
C LEU A 235 -11.55 6.06 0.71
N GLY A 236 -11.53 5.45 -0.46
CA GLY A 236 -10.32 5.32 -1.28
C GLY A 236 -9.77 6.65 -1.80
N ARG A 237 -10.60 7.70 -1.91
CA ARG A 237 -10.12 9.06 -2.27
C ARG A 237 -9.39 9.74 -1.12
N ILE A 238 -9.75 9.42 0.13
CA ILE A 238 -9.18 10.02 1.34
C ILE A 238 -8.25 9.08 2.11
N SER A 239 -8.08 7.84 1.66
CA SER A 239 -7.39 6.80 2.42
C SER A 239 -5.95 7.15 2.73
N PHE A 240 -5.27 7.86 1.84
CA PHE A 240 -3.88 8.26 2.04
C PHE A 240 -3.77 9.32 3.15
N SER A 241 -4.57 10.39 3.09
CA SER A 241 -4.62 11.37 4.19
C SER A 241 -5.12 10.77 5.50
N VAL A 242 -6.15 9.92 5.48
CA VAL A 242 -6.61 9.22 6.70
C VAL A 242 -5.45 8.41 7.31
N TYR A 243 -4.71 7.67 6.49
CA TYR A 243 -3.55 6.91 6.95
C TYR A 243 -2.43 7.80 7.49
N LEU A 244 -2.13 8.93 6.86
CA LEU A 244 -1.06 9.82 7.33
C LEU A 244 -1.37 10.53 8.66
N PHE A 245 -2.65 10.83 8.92
CA PHE A 245 -3.04 11.68 10.05
C PHE A 245 -3.75 10.92 11.18
N HIS A 246 -4.06 9.62 11.04
CA HIS A 246 -4.80 8.89 12.07
C HIS A 246 -4.06 8.85 13.42
N MET A 247 -2.74 8.66 13.44
CA MET A 247 -1.98 8.67 14.69
C MET A 247 -1.96 10.05 15.32
N THR A 248 -1.73 11.11 14.52
CA THR A 248 -1.81 12.50 14.99
C THR A 248 -3.18 12.82 15.58
N TYR A 249 -4.25 12.34 14.95
CA TYR A 249 -5.63 12.47 15.43
C TYR A 249 -5.82 11.81 16.80
N TYR A 250 -5.39 10.55 16.97
CA TYR A 250 -5.50 9.86 18.26
C TYR A 250 -4.63 10.50 19.34
N PHE A 251 -3.41 10.96 19.01
CA PHE A 251 -2.56 11.67 19.97
C PHE A 251 -3.17 13.01 20.41
N LEU A 252 -3.78 13.76 19.49
CA LEU A 252 -4.51 14.98 19.83
C LEU A 252 -5.67 14.68 20.79
N LEU A 253 -6.48 13.66 20.50
CA LEU A 253 -7.58 13.23 21.37
C LEU A 253 -7.09 12.77 22.75
N ALA A 254 -5.95 12.07 22.81
CA ALA A 254 -5.32 11.69 24.07
C ALA A 254 -4.89 12.92 24.87
N LYS A 255 -4.23 13.89 24.23
CA LYS A 255 -3.73 15.12 24.88
C LYS A 255 -4.83 16.01 25.44
N ILE A 256 -5.96 16.12 24.76
CA ILE A 256 -7.13 16.85 25.28
C ILE A 256 -7.92 16.06 26.34
N GLY A 257 -7.46 14.86 26.71
CA GLY A 257 -8.07 14.03 27.73
C GLY A 257 -9.39 13.38 27.31
N VAL A 258 -9.65 13.24 26.00
CA VAL A 258 -10.82 12.53 25.47
C VAL A 258 -10.64 11.02 25.56
N LEU A 259 -9.42 10.53 25.36
CA LEU A 259 -9.08 9.11 25.55
C LEU A 259 -8.73 8.86 27.02
N LYS A 260 -9.73 8.57 27.85
CA LYS A 260 -9.59 8.20 29.28
C LYS A 260 -10.09 6.78 29.55
N ILE A 261 -9.85 6.29 30.78
CA ILE A 261 -10.03 4.90 31.23
C ILE A 261 -11.43 4.30 30.91
N ASP A 262 -12.47 5.13 30.79
CA ASP A 262 -13.77 4.69 30.32
C ASP A 262 -13.78 4.49 28.80
N LEU A 263 -13.64 3.21 28.40
CA LEU A 263 -13.58 2.76 27.02
C LEU A 263 -14.78 3.22 26.18
N LEU A 264 -15.99 3.21 26.75
CA LEU A 264 -17.22 3.55 26.03
C LEU A 264 -17.28 5.04 25.66
N TRP A 265 -17.00 5.94 26.61
CA TRP A 265 -17.02 7.38 26.37
C TRP A 265 -15.92 7.81 25.40
N SER A 266 -14.75 7.19 25.48
CA SER A 266 -13.67 7.39 24.51
C SER A 266 -14.10 7.00 23.09
N VAL A 267 -14.79 5.86 22.91
CA VAL A 267 -15.32 5.42 21.61
C VAL A 267 -16.39 6.39 21.09
N VAL A 268 -17.35 6.79 21.93
CA VAL A 268 -18.40 7.74 21.55
C VAL A 268 -17.79 9.07 21.12
N ALA A 269 -16.85 9.60 21.88
CA ALA A 269 -16.18 10.85 21.55
C ALA A 269 -15.37 10.74 20.24
N VAL A 270 -14.64 9.65 20.02
CA VAL A 270 -13.96 9.39 18.74
C VAL A 270 -14.96 9.38 17.59
N ILE A 271 -16.11 8.72 17.73
CA ILE A 271 -17.14 8.70 16.68
C ILE A 271 -17.69 10.10 16.40
N ILE A 272 -17.93 10.90 17.44
CA ILE A 272 -18.47 12.27 17.30
C ILE A 272 -17.46 13.21 16.61
N VAL A 273 -16.16 13.08 16.90
CA VAL A 273 -15.12 13.95 16.32
C VAL A 273 -14.65 13.45 14.95
N SER A 274 -14.83 12.16 14.63
CA SER A 274 -14.40 11.55 13.36
C SER A 274 -14.92 12.26 12.10
N PRO A 275 -16.16 12.76 12.00
CA PRO A 275 -16.62 13.55 10.86
C PRO A 275 -15.76 14.78 10.58
N ALA A 276 -15.36 15.52 11.63
CA ALA A 276 -14.49 16.68 11.48
C ALA A 276 -13.11 16.27 10.96
N PHE A 277 -12.56 15.17 11.48
CA PHE A 277 -11.32 14.58 10.98
C PHE A 277 -11.41 14.17 9.51
N VAL A 278 -12.50 13.51 9.11
CA VAL A 278 -12.74 13.11 7.70
C VAL A 278 -12.85 14.32 6.78
N LEU A 279 -13.53 15.40 7.22
CA LEU A 279 -13.61 16.65 6.46
C LEU A 279 -12.24 17.32 6.32
N LEU A 280 -11.40 17.28 7.37
CA LEU A 280 -10.02 17.75 7.30
C LEU A 280 -9.20 16.94 6.28
N CYS A 281 -9.24 15.61 6.34
CA CYS A 281 -8.57 14.74 5.37
C CYS A 281 -9.03 15.02 3.93
N LEU A 282 -10.34 15.24 3.73
CA LEU A 282 -10.88 15.60 2.42
C LEU A 282 -10.35 16.95 1.93
N GLY A 283 -10.26 17.96 2.81
CA GLY A 283 -9.68 19.26 2.51
C GLY A 283 -8.20 19.15 2.13
N LEU A 284 -7.44 18.37 2.90
CA LEU A 284 -6.03 18.10 2.64
C LEU A 284 -5.83 17.38 1.30
N GLU A 285 -6.59 16.34 1.00
CA GLU A 285 -6.51 15.66 -0.31
C GLU A 285 -6.80 16.62 -1.46
N ARG A 286 -7.83 17.48 -1.34
CA ARG A 286 -8.13 18.48 -2.38
C ARG A 286 -6.95 19.44 -2.56
N PHE A 287 -6.42 19.97 -1.47
CA PHE A 287 -5.26 20.85 -1.49
C PHE A 287 -4.03 20.16 -2.12
N GLY A 288 -3.70 18.94 -1.70
CA GLY A 288 -2.59 18.16 -2.25
C GLY A 288 -2.75 17.89 -3.75
N ASN A 289 -3.97 17.56 -4.19
CA ASN A 289 -4.27 17.40 -5.61
C ASN A 289 -4.14 18.72 -6.40
N ASP A 290 -4.49 19.86 -5.82
CA ASP A 290 -4.36 21.18 -6.45
C ASP A 290 -2.90 21.58 -6.61
N VAL A 291 -2.10 21.42 -5.56
CA VAL A 291 -0.65 21.61 -5.59
C VAL A 291 -0.03 20.69 -6.65
N ALA A 292 -0.43 19.43 -6.68
CA ALA A 292 0.07 18.47 -7.65
C ALA A 292 -0.29 18.86 -9.09
N ARG A 293 -1.50 19.36 -9.34
CA ARG A 293 -1.91 19.86 -10.65
C ARG A 293 -1.11 21.09 -11.09
N LYS A 294 -0.84 22.02 -10.18
CA LYS A 294 -0.04 23.23 -10.46
C LYS A 294 1.41 22.88 -10.79
N LEU A 295 2.05 22.04 -9.97
CA LEU A 295 3.45 21.61 -10.18
C LEU A 295 3.64 20.84 -11.49
N LYS A 296 2.64 20.06 -11.91
CA LYS A 296 2.69 19.38 -13.21
C LYS A 296 2.65 20.32 -14.41
N LYS A 297 2.02 21.49 -14.29
CA LYS A 297 1.96 22.50 -15.37
C LYS A 297 3.26 23.28 -15.53
N VAL A 298 4.02 23.47 -14.45
CA VAL A 298 5.27 24.25 -14.48
C VAL A 298 6.42 23.48 -15.14
N GLY A 299 6.37 22.14 -15.11
CA GLY A 299 7.38 21.28 -15.72
C GLY A 299 6.94 20.59 -17.02
N ALA A 300 5.95 21.13 -17.72
CA ALA A 300 5.51 20.69 -19.04
C ALA A 300 5.82 21.80 -20.04
#